data_AF-A0AAP8N6X8-F1
#
_entry.id   AF-A0AAP8N6X8-F1
#
_cell.length_a   1.000
_cell.length_b   1.000
_cell.length_c   1.000
_cell.angle_alpha   90.00
_cell.angle_beta   90.00
_cell.angle_gamma   90.00
#
_symmetry.space_group_name_H-M   'P 1'
#
loop_
_entity.id
_entity.type
_entity.pdbx_description
1 polymer ?
#
loop_
_entity_poly.entity_id
_entity_poly.type
_entity_poly.pdbx_seq_one_letter_code
_entity_poly.pdbx_strand_id
1 'polypeptide(L)'
;ALVTTGLLAFIAAWNEFLFALTFTLTDTQRTVPVAIALISGGSPHELPWGLLMAASVLVTVPLVILVLIFQRRIVSGLTTGALKG
;
A
#
# COMPACT_ATOMS: atom_id res chain seq x y z
N ALA A 1 22.20 -0.61 0.47
CA ALA A 1 21.57 -0.29 1.75
C ALA A 1 20.50 0.80 1.60
N LEU A 2 20.85 2.05 1.23
CA LEU A 2 19.87 3.16 1.13
C LEU A 2 18.64 2.87 0.25
N VAL A 3 18.83 2.29 -0.95
CA VAL A 3 17.69 1.99 -1.86
C VAL A 3 16.77 0.91 -1.29
N THR A 4 17.35 -0.16 -0.72
CA THR A 4 16.58 -1.25 -0.11
C THR A 4 15.86 -0.78 1.16
N THR A 5 16.51 0.02 2.00
CA THR A 5 15.91 0.61 3.20
C THR A 5 14.78 1.58 2.83
N GLY A 6 15.00 2.45 1.84
CA GLY A 6 13.97 3.38 1.36
C GLY A 6 12.76 2.67 0.76
N LEU A 7 12.97 1.59 0.01
CA LEU A 7 11.88 0.77 -0.51
C LEU A 7 11.08 0.10 0.61
N LEU A 8 11.75 -0.54 1.57
CA LEU A 8 11.08 -1.18 2.70
C LEU A 8 10.31 -0.15 3.55
N ALA A 9 10.89 1.02 3.77
CA ALA A 9 10.22 2.13 4.46
C ALA A 9 8.99 2.63 3.70
N PHE A 10 9.08 2.75 2.37
CA PHE A 10 7.92 3.09 1.53
C PHE A 10 6.82 2.03 1.64
N ILE A 11 7.17 0.74 1.51
CA ILE A 11 6.19 -0.36 1.60
C ILE A 11 5.51 -0.36 2.97
N ALA A 12 6.27 -0.16 4.04
CA ALA A 12 5.73 -0.06 5.39
C ALA A 12 4.77 1.12 5.53
N ALA A 13 5.19 2.32 5.10
CA ALA A 13 4.36 3.53 5.19
C ALA A 13 3.10 3.46 4.31
N TRP A 14 3.18 2.84 3.12
CA TRP A 14 2.04 2.68 2.21
C TRP A 14 0.99 1.69 2.73
N ASN A 15 1.43 0.64 3.44
CA ASN A 15 0.52 -0.35 4.04
C ASN A 15 0.03 0.05 5.44
N GLU A 16 0.54 1.14 6.01
CA GLU A 16 0.15 1.56 7.35
C GLU A 16 -1.29 2.08 7.37
N PHE A 17 -2.17 1.29 7.98
CA PHE A 17 -3.61 1.53 8.00
C PHE A 17 -4.09 2.12 9.33
N LEU A 18 -3.62 1.60 10.46
CA LEU A 18 -4.19 1.94 11.77
C LEU A 18 -3.83 3.38 12.18
N PHE A 19 -2.58 3.78 11.99
CA PHE A 19 -2.18 5.16 12.27
C PHE A 19 -2.88 6.14 11.33
N ALA A 20 -3.01 5.79 10.05
CA ALA A 20 -3.72 6.62 9.09
C ALA A 20 -5.19 6.77 9.47
N LEU A 21 -5.91 5.69 9.79
CA LEU A 21 -7.31 5.74 10.21
C LEU A 21 -7.51 6.61 11.46
N THR A 22 -6.58 6.54 12.41
CA THR A 22 -6.68 7.24 13.69
C THR A 22 -6.36 8.73 13.57
N PHE A 23 -5.35 9.09 12.79
CA PHE A 23 -4.86 10.47 12.71
C PHE A 23 -5.41 11.28 11.53
N THR A 24 -6.00 10.64 10.52
CA THR A 24 -6.59 11.34 9.36
C THR A 24 -8.09 11.54 9.53
N LEU A 25 -8.44 12.65 10.19
CA LEU A 25 -9.84 12.95 10.56
C LEU A 25 -10.66 13.54 9.40
N THR A 26 -10.01 14.20 8.44
CA THR A 26 -10.67 14.84 7.29
C THR A 26 -10.50 14.03 6.00
N ASP A 27 -11.51 14.06 5.14
CA ASP A 27 -11.50 13.34 3.85
C ASP A 27 -10.30 13.72 2.97
N THR A 28 -9.87 14.98 3.03
CA THR A 28 -8.73 15.49 2.26
C THR A 28 -7.38 14.97 2.73
N GLN A 29 -7.30 14.40 3.94
CA GLN A 29 -6.05 13.91 4.53
C GLN A 29 -6.00 12.39 4.61
N ARG A 30 -7.07 11.68 4.25
CA ARG A 30 -7.12 10.22 4.31
C ARG A 30 -6.17 9.60 3.30
N THR A 31 -5.45 8.59 3.75
CA THR A 31 -4.66 7.75 2.85
C THR A 31 -5.59 6.87 2.02
N VAL A 32 -5.11 6.43 0.86
CA VAL A 32 -5.93 5.64 -0.07
C VAL A 32 -6.51 4.36 0.57
N PRO A 33 -5.75 3.58 1.37
CA PRO A 33 -6.30 2.41 2.06
C PRO A 33 -7.44 2.76 3.02
N VAL A 34 -7.33 3.86 3.76
CA VAL A 34 -8.37 4.34 4.68
C VAL A 34 -9.61 4.81 3.92
N ALA A 35 -9.43 5.58 2.85
CA ALA A 35 -10.54 6.04 2.02
C ALA A 35 -11.34 4.86 1.45
N ILE A 36 -10.67 3.79 1.02
CA ILE A 36 -11.33 2.58 0.51
C ILE A 36 -12.11 1.85 1.61
N ALA A 37 -11.52 1.72 2.80
CA ALA A 37 -12.20 1.05 3.92
C ALA A 37 -13.48 1.79 4.37
N LEU A 38 -13.59 3.07 4.06
CA LEU A 38 -14.76 3.91 4.37
C LEU A 38 -15.77 3.98 3.21
N ILE A 39 -15.51 3.31 2.07
CA ILE A 39 -16.48 3.18 0.99
C ILE A 39 -17.69 2.40 1.52
N SER A 40 -18.86 3.03 1.48
CA SER A 40 -20.15 2.44 1.82
C SER A 40 -21.11 2.60 0.64
N GLY A 41 -22.09 1.69 0.52
CA GLY A 41 -23.10 1.74 -0.52
C GLY A 41 -24.23 2.71 -0.22
N GLY A 42 -25.16 2.86 -1.17
CA GLY A 42 -26.34 3.73 -1.03
C GLY A 42 -27.33 3.26 0.04
N SER A 43 -27.21 2.01 0.51
CA SER A 43 -27.93 1.46 1.66
C SER A 43 -26.96 0.74 2.60
N PRO A 44 -27.25 0.67 3.93
CA PRO A 44 -26.39 0.00 4.92
C PRO A 44 -26.12 -1.49 4.65
N HIS A 45 -26.95 -2.12 3.81
CA HIS A 45 -26.85 -3.54 3.45
C HIS A 45 -26.28 -3.77 2.04
N GLU A 46 -26.02 -2.69 1.29
CA GLU A 46 -25.40 -2.77 -0.02
C GLU A 46 -23.91 -2.49 0.10
N LEU A 47 -23.10 -3.53 -0.15
CA LEU A 47 -21.67 -3.38 -0.30
C LEU A 47 -21.36 -3.17 -1.78
N PRO A 48 -20.77 -2.01 -2.19
CA PRO A 48 -20.45 -1.73 -3.57
C PRO A 48 -19.17 -2.48 -3.99
N TRP A 49 -19.27 -3.80 -4.13
CA TRP A 49 -18.14 -4.69 -4.43
C TRP A 49 -17.34 -4.25 -5.66
N GLY A 50 -18.03 -3.79 -6.72
CA GLY A 50 -17.35 -3.30 -7.93
C GLY A 50 -16.44 -2.11 -7.65
N LEU A 51 -16.89 -1.16 -6.83
CA LEU A 51 -16.12 0.02 -6.46
C LEU A 51 -14.95 -0.35 -5.53
N LEU A 52 -15.20 -1.21 -4.55
CA LEU A 52 -14.17 -1.71 -3.63
C LEU A 52 -13.05 -2.42 -4.41
N MET A 53 -13.40 -3.35 -5.30
CA MET A 53 -12.43 -4.11 -6.10
C MET A 53 -11.64 -3.20 -7.05
N ALA A 54 -12.30 -2.26 -7.73
CA ALA A 54 -11.62 -1.30 -8.59
C ALA A 54 -10.61 -0.43 -7.82
N ALA A 55 -11.01 0.03 -6.63
CA ALA A 55 -10.14 0.83 -5.78
C ALA A 55 -8.96 0.00 -5.22
N SER A 56 -9.18 -1.26 -4.85
CA SER A 56 -8.12 -2.18 -4.41
C SER A 56 -7.07 -2.42 -5.50
N VAL A 57 -7.50 -2.57 -6.76
CA VAL A 57 -6.58 -2.68 -7.90
C VAL A 57 -5.75 -1.39 -8.01
N LEU A 58 -6.40 -0.24 -7.93
CA LEU A 58 -5.73 1.06 -8.05
C LEU A 58 -4.71 1.31 -6.92
N VAL A 59 -4.98 0.88 -5.69
CA VAL A 59 -4.03 0.92 -4.56
C VAL A 59 -2.83 0.00 -4.76
N THR A 60 -3.00 -1.09 -5.50
CA THR A 60 -1.93 -2.05 -5.75
C THR A 60 -0.95 -1.54 -6.83
N VAL A 61 -1.41 -0.68 -7.75
CA VAL A 61 -0.62 -0.18 -8.89
C VAL A 61 0.71 0.49 -8.47
N PRO A 62 0.77 1.42 -7.49
CA PRO A 62 2.02 2.06 -7.10
C PRO A 62 3.07 1.09 -6.57
N LEU A 63 2.64 0.09 -5.79
CA LEU A 63 3.51 -0.97 -5.29
C LEU A 63 4.05 -1.82 -6.43
N VAL A 64 3.20 -2.21 -7.39
CA VAL A 64 3.62 -2.95 -8.58
C VAL A 64 4.64 -2.15 -9.38
N ILE A 65 4.39 -0.86 -9.64
CA ILE A 65 5.32 0.01 -10.36
C ILE A 65 6.67 0.07 -9.65
N LEU A 66 6.69 0.28 -8.33
CA LEU A 66 7.93 0.30 -7.56
C LEU A 66 8.68 -1.02 -7.63
N VAL A 67 7.97 -2.14 -7.49
CA VAL A 67 8.58 -3.47 -7.64
C VAL A 67 9.16 -3.63 -9.04
N LEU A 68 8.45 -3.25 -10.10
CA LEU A 68 8.97 -3.36 -11.47
C LEU A 68 10.23 -2.51 -11.71
N ILE A 69 10.32 -1.32 -11.11
CA ILE A 69 11.50 -0.45 -11.18
C ILE A 69 12.67 -1.04 -10.37
N PHE A 70 12.40 -1.57 -9.18
CA PHE A 70 13.45 -1.94 -8.22
C PHE A 70 13.71 -3.45 -8.11
N GLN A 71 12.95 -4.31 -8.80
CA GLN A 71 13.00 -5.78 -8.72
C GLN A 71 14.43 -6.35 -8.78
N ARG A 72 15.26 -5.85 -9.71
CA ARG A 72 16.66 -6.32 -9.85
C ARG A 72 17.48 -6.04 -8.59
N ARG A 73 17.28 -4.88 -7.96
CA ARG A 73 17.97 -4.49 -6.72
C ARG A 73 17.39 -5.18 -5.49
N ILE A 74 16.08 -5.44 -5.46
CA ILE A 74 15.41 -6.20 -4.41
C ILE A 74 15.95 -7.64 -4.39
N VAL A 75 15.93 -8.32 -5.55
CA VAL A 75 16.40 -9.70 -5.70
C VAL A 75 17.88 -9.80 -5.33
N SER A 76 18.73 -8.90 -5.86
CA SER A 76 20.15 -8.87 -5.51
C SER A 76 20.39 -8.58 -4.01
N GLY A 77 19.61 -7.69 -3.40
CA GLY A 77 19.71 -7.40 -1.97
C GLY A 77 19.34 -8.58 -1.07
N LEU A 78 18.27 -9.31 -1.43
CA LEU A 78 17.82 -10.52 -0.71
C LEU A 78 18.83 -11.66 -0.82
N THR A 79 19.38 -11.92 -2.02
CA THR A 79 20.36 -12.99 -2.22
C THR A 79 21.69 -12.71 -1.53
N THR A 80 22.15 -11.46 -1.52
CA THR A 80 23.44 -11.09 -0.90
C THR A 80 23.36 -11.07 0.63
N GLY A 81 22.17 -10.83 1.20
CA GLY A 81 21.90 -10.94 2.64
C GLY A 81 21.75 -12.39 3.11
N ALA A 82 21.13 -13.25 2.30
CA ALA A 82 20.91 -14.66 2.62
C ALA A 82 22.20 -15.51 2.64
N LEU A 83 23.25 -15.10 1.90
CA LEU A 83 24.53 -15.81 1.86
C LEU A 83 25.52 -15.40 2.98
N LYS A 84 25.16 -14.41 3.81
CA LYS A 84 25.98 -13.97 4.96
C LYS A 84 25.47 -14.50 6.32
N GLY A 85 24.44 -15.35 6.30
CA GLY A 85 24.02 -16.18 7.43
C GLY A 85 24.70 -17.53 7.41
#